data_AF-A0A538DLE9-F1
#
_entry.id   AF-A0A538DLE9-F1
#
_cell.length_a   1.000
_cell.length_b   1.000
_cell.length_c   1.000
_cell.angle_alpha   90.00
_cell.angle_beta   90.00
_cell.angle_gamma   90.00
#
_symmetry.space_group_name_H-M   'P 1'
#
loop_
_entity.id
_entity.type
_entity.pdbx_description
1 polymer ?
#
loop_
_entity_poly.entity_id
_entity_poly.type
_entity_poly.pdbx_seq_one_letter_code
_entity_poly.pdbx_strand_id
1 'polypeptide(L)'
;MQQVVFDVPYTEDRNRATTAIRIILAIPHLILYGVWNRVAQLAAVVQWFICVFTGKRNKAIWDFSVAAEAYGSRVQSYAFLLHDVFP
;
A
#
# COMPACT_ATOMS: atom_id res chain seq x y z
N MET A 1 -19.33 31.37 18.74
CA MET A 1 -18.41 30.23 18.54
C MET A 1 -18.56 29.79 17.09
N GLN A 2 -17.50 29.87 16.28
CA GLN A 2 -17.57 29.51 14.86
C GLN A 2 -17.46 27.98 14.73
N GLN A 3 -18.52 27.35 14.21
CA GLN A 3 -18.55 25.91 14.01
C GLN A 3 -17.64 25.58 12.81
N VAL A 4 -16.65 24.72 13.03
CA VAL A 4 -15.84 24.17 11.95
C VAL A 4 -16.75 23.24 11.15
N VAL A 5 -17.23 23.71 10.00
CA VAL A 5 -17.98 22.90 9.04
C VAL A 5 -16.96 22.14 8.21
N PHE A 6 -16.96 20.81 8.33
CA PHE A 6 -16.10 19.94 7.56
C PHE A 6 -16.72 19.75 6.17
N ASP A 7 -16.22 20.50 5.20
CA ASP A 7 -16.60 20.36 3.79
C ASP A 7 -15.66 19.33 3.13
N VAL A 8 -16.22 18.19 2.73
CA VAL A 8 -15.48 17.15 1.99
C VAL A 8 -15.97 17.18 0.56
N PRO A 9 -15.09 17.45 -0.43
CA PRO A 9 -15.47 17.31 -1.82
C PRO A 9 -15.72 15.82 -2.12
N TYR A 10 -17.00 15.44 -2.18
CA TYR A 10 -17.41 14.13 -2.67
C TYR A 10 -17.56 14.18 -4.20
N THR A 11 -17.01 13.19 -4.89
CA THR A 11 -17.30 12.97 -6.31
C THR A 11 -18.58 12.14 -6.41
N GLU A 12 -19.70 12.78 -6.74
CA GLU A 12 -21.01 12.13 -6.78
C GLU A 12 -21.18 11.16 -7.97
N ASP A 13 -20.52 11.42 -9.10
CA ASP A 13 -20.64 10.60 -10.31
C ASP A 13 -19.56 9.51 -10.39
N ARG A 14 -19.87 8.30 -9.89
CA ARG A 14 -19.07 7.09 -10.15
C ARG A 14 -19.83 6.07 -11.00
N ASN A 15 -19.28 5.76 -12.18
CA ASN A 15 -19.82 4.70 -13.03
C ASN A 15 -19.51 3.31 -12.46
N ARG A 16 -20.56 2.57 -12.08
CA ARG A 16 -20.48 1.23 -11.47
C ARG A 16 -19.80 0.20 -12.39
N ALA A 17 -19.95 0.33 -13.71
CA ALA A 17 -19.31 -0.58 -14.67
C ALA A 17 -17.79 -0.36 -14.71
N THR A 18 -17.34 0.89 -14.70
CA THR A 18 -15.91 1.23 -14.63
C THR A 18 -15.30 0.72 -13.33
N THR A 19 -16.02 0.86 -12.20
CA THR A 19 -15.62 0.31 -10.90
C THR A 19 -15.42 -1.21 -10.94
N ALA A 20 -16.32 -1.95 -11.61
CA ALA A 20 -16.19 -3.40 -11.75
C ALA A 20 -14.94 -3.80 -12.56
N ILE A 21 -14.56 -3.04 -13.58
CA ILE A 21 -13.38 -3.31 -14.42
C ILE A 21 -12.07 -3.03 -13.66
N ARG A 22 -12.07 -2.16 -12.64
CA ARG A 22 -10.86 -1.84 -11.88
C ARG A 22 -10.21 -3.06 -11.24
N ILE A 23 -10.97 -4.09 -10.88
CA ILE A 23 -10.38 -5.30 -10.31
C ILE A 23 -9.47 -6.00 -11.32
N ILE A 24 -9.82 -5.97 -12.61
CA ILE A 24 -9.01 -6.54 -13.69
C ILE A 24 -7.70 -5.74 -13.83
N LEU A 25 -7.80 -4.41 -13.77
CA LEU A 25 -6.64 -3.51 -13.78
C LEU A 25 -5.75 -3.68 -12.54
N ALA A 26 -6.29 -4.13 -11.41
CA ALA A 26 -5.54 -4.36 -10.18
C ALA A 26 -4.76 -5.69 -10.21
N ILE A 27 -5.16 -6.68 -11.01
CA ILE A 27 -4.54 -8.02 -11.03
C ILE A 27 -3.00 -7.98 -11.25
N PRO A 28 -2.46 -7.25 -12.25
CA PRO A 28 -1.01 -7.19 -12.46
C PRO A 28 -0.27 -6.65 -11.23
N HIS A 29 -0.82 -5.62 -10.60
CA HIS A 29 -0.25 -4.99 -9.41
C HIS A 29 -0.35 -5.87 -8.17
N LEU A 30 -1.43 -6.64 -8.03
CA LEU A 30 -1.58 -7.62 -6.95
C LEU A 30 -0.54 -8.73 -7.05
N ILE A 31 -0.20 -9.16 -8.27
CA ILE A 31 0.87 -10.15 -8.49
C ILE A 31 2.24 -9.56 -8.11
N LEU A 32 2.55 -8.35 -8.61
CA LEU A 32 3.79 -7.65 -8.28
C LEU A 32 3.93 -7.42 -6.78
N TYR A 33 2.88 -6.92 -6.13
CA TYR A 33 2.82 -6.76 -4.69
C TYR A 33 3.02 -8.09 -3.96
N GLY A 34 2.38 -9.17 -4.42
CA GLY A 34 2.54 -10.50 -3.81
C GLY A 34 3.99 -10.98 -3.81
N VAL A 35 4.71 -10.80 -4.93
CA VAL A 35 6.15 -11.13 -5.01
C VAL A 35 6.96 -10.22 -4.09
N TRP A 36 6.73 -8.91 -4.16
CA TRP A 36 7.49 -7.93 -3.38
C TRP A 36 7.30 -8.11 -1.87
N ASN A 37 6.08 -8.42 -1.44
CA ASN A 37 5.73 -8.72 -0.05
C ASN A 37 6.47 -9.97 0.46
N ARG A 38 6.61 -11.02 -0.37
CA ARG A 38 7.38 -12.21 0.01
C ARG A 38 8.85 -11.87 0.29
N VAL A 39 9.44 -11.00 -0.53
CA VAL A 39 10.80 -10.50 -0.32
C VAL A 39 10.88 -9.63 0.94
N ALA A 40 9.89 -8.76 1.18
CA ALA A 40 9.81 -7.93 2.39
C ALA A 40 9.70 -8.75 3.68
N GLN A 41 8.92 -9.82 3.67
CA GLN A 41 8.81 -10.74 4.81
C GLN A 41 10.13 -11.44 5.11
N LEU A 42 10.83 -11.93 4.09
CA LEU A 42 12.15 -12.52 4.27
C LEU A 42 13.16 -11.49 4.81
N ALA A 43 13.14 -10.28 4.25
CA ALA A 43 13.99 -9.18 4.70
C ALA A 43 13.68 -8.79 6.16
N ALA A 44 12.41 -8.84 6.59
CA ALA A 44 12.01 -8.58 7.97
C ALA A 44 12.57 -9.63 8.95
N VAL A 45 12.60 -10.91 8.55
CA VAL A 45 13.24 -11.98 9.36
C VAL A 45 14.74 -11.71 9.51
N VAL A 46 15.42 -11.35 8.43
CA VAL A 46 16.85 -10.98 8.47
C VAL A 46 17.05 -9.73 9.35
N GLN A 47 16.18 -8.73 9.22
CA GLN A 47 16.23 -7.50 10.01
C GLN A 47 16.06 -7.78 11.50
N TRP A 48 15.18 -8.72 11.87
CA TRP A 48 14.98 -9.13 13.25
C TRP A 48 16.27 -9.71 13.85
N PHE A 49 16.96 -10.61 13.15
CA PHE A 49 18.27 -11.11 13.61
C PHE A 49 19.30 -9.98 13.77
N ILE A 50 19.40 -9.07 12.80
CA ILE A 50 20.32 -7.92 12.88
C ILE A 50 20.02 -7.08 14.13
N CYS A 51 18.74 -6.81 14.41
CA CYS A 51 18.32 -6.08 15.60
C CYS A 51 18.66 -6.81 16.89
N VAL A 52 18.45 -8.13 16.97
CA VAL A 52 18.73 -8.95 18.17
C VAL A 52 20.23 -8.95 18.49
N PHE A 53 21.09 -9.12 17.48
CA PHE A 53 22.53 -9.22 17.71
C PHE A 53 23.23 -7.86 17.82
N THR A 54 22.79 -6.86 17.07
CA THR A 54 23.48 -5.55 16.98
C THR A 54 22.81 -4.47 17.81
N GLY A 55 21.53 -4.65 18.20
CA GLY A 55 20.70 -3.59 18.78
C GLY A 55 20.40 -2.44 17.83
N LYS A 56 20.76 -2.57 16.54
CA LYS A 56 20.63 -1.54 15.51
C LYS A 56 19.83 -2.07 14.34
N ARG A 57 19.08 -1.18 13.68
CA ARG A 57 18.33 -1.51 12.47
C ARG A 57 19.18 -1.26 11.23
N ASN A 58 19.14 -2.16 10.26
CA ASN A 58 19.83 -1.94 8.99
C ASN A 58 18.98 -0.99 8.13
N LYS A 59 19.60 0.11 7.68
CA LYS A 59 18.89 1.15 6.93
C LYS A 59 18.39 0.65 5.57
N ALA A 60 19.18 -0.15 4.85
CA ALA A 60 18.80 -0.60 3.51
C ALA A 60 17.59 -1.54 3.54
N ILE A 61 17.57 -2.49 4.49
CA ILE A 61 16.42 -3.39 4.66
C ILE A 61 15.19 -2.59 5.09
N TRP A 62 15.36 -1.63 6.01
CA TRP A 62 14.26 -0.77 6.42
C TRP A 62 13.68 0.06 5.26
N ASP A 63 14.53 0.72 4.47
CA ASP A 63 14.09 1.54 3.34
C ASP A 63 13.35 0.68 2.30
N PHE A 64 13.85 -0.53 2.05
CA PHE A 64 13.17 -1.51 1.19
C PHE A 64 11.80 -1.92 1.75
N SER A 65 11.70 -2.25 3.03
CA SER A 65 10.43 -2.63 3.68
C SER A 65 9.41 -1.48 3.63
N VAL A 66 9.86 -0.23 3.86
CA VAL A 66 8.97 0.95 3.75
C VAL A 66 8.47 1.12 2.32
N ALA A 67 9.34 1.00 1.32
CA ALA A 67 8.95 1.10 -0.08
C ALA A 67 7.98 -0.02 -0.49
N ALA A 68 8.21 -1.25 -0.02
CA ALA A 68 7.35 -2.42 -0.23
C ALA A 68 5.93 -2.17 0.29
N GLU A 69 5.82 -1.74 1.55
CA GLU A 69 4.54 -1.48 2.21
C GLU A 69 3.84 -0.25 1.62
N ALA A 70 4.59 0.80 1.26
CA ALA A 70 4.03 1.98 0.58
C ALA A 70 3.42 1.60 -0.78
N TYR A 71 4.10 0.76 -1.57
CA TYR A 71 3.54 0.25 -2.82
C TYR A 71 2.31 -0.63 -2.56
N GLY A 72 2.41 -1.58 -1.61
CA GLY A 72 1.32 -2.46 -1.25
C GLY A 72 0.06 -1.74 -0.77
N SER A 73 0.21 -0.68 0.01
CA SER A 73 -0.92 0.14 0.49
C SER A 73 -1.64 0.85 -0.66
N ARG A 74 -0.92 1.35 -1.67
CA ARG A 74 -1.50 1.96 -2.88
C ARG A 74 -2.30 0.92 -3.69
N VAL A 75 -1.71 -0.26 -3.90
CA VAL A 75 -2.36 -1.35 -4.65
C VAL A 75 -3.63 -1.84 -3.95
N GLN A 76 -3.56 -2.07 -2.64
CA GLN A 76 -4.71 -2.51 -1.85
C GLN A 76 -5.79 -1.44 -1.78
N SER A 77 -5.42 -0.17 -1.64
CA SER A 77 -6.39 0.95 -1.61
C SER A 77 -7.14 1.07 -2.93
N TYR A 78 -6.45 0.86 -4.06
CA TYR A 78 -7.08 0.81 -5.38
C TYR A 78 -7.99 -0.42 -5.55
N ALA A 79 -7.52 -1.61 -5.15
CA ALA A 79 -8.27 -2.85 -5.24
C ALA A 79 -9.52 -2.88 -4.36
N PHE A 80 -9.46 -2.28 -3.16
CA PHE A 80 -10.58 -2.14 -2.23
C PHE A 80 -11.46 -0.91 -2.49
N LEU A 81 -11.23 -0.19 -3.59
CA LEU A 81 -12.02 0.98 -4.00
C LEU A 81 -11.98 2.16 -2.99
N LEU A 82 -10.98 2.17 -2.12
CA LEU A 82 -10.69 3.25 -1.17
C LEU A 82 -10.06 4.46 -1.87
N HIS A 83 -9.33 4.23 -2.95
CA HIS A 83 -8.65 5.27 -3.72
C HIS A 83 -8.80 5.05 -5.23
N ASP A 84 -9.13 6.13 -5.96
CA ASP A 84 -9.42 6.05 -7.40
C ASP A 84 -8.19 6.15 -8.28
N VAL A 85 -7.10 6.76 -7.79
CA VAL A 85 -5.89 6.97 -8.58
C VAL A 85 -5.16 5.64 -8.76
N PHE A 86 -4.83 5.34 -10.01
CA PHE A 86 -4.12 4.13 -10.38
C PHE A 86 -2.70 4.11 -9.74
N PRO A 87 -2.31 3.01 -9.08
CA PRO A 87 -1.04 2.91 -8.35
C PRO A 87 0.21 3.01 -9.22
#